data_AF-L9Z567-F1
#
_entry.id   AF-L9Z567-F1
#
_cell.length_a   1.000
_cell.length_b   1.000
_cell.length_c   1.000
_cell.angle_alpha   90.00
_cell.angle_beta   90.00
_cell.angle_gamma   90.00
#
_symmetry.space_group_name_H-M   'P 1'
#
loop_
_entity.id
_entity.type
_entity.pdbx_description
1 polymer ?
#
loop_
_entity_poly.entity_id
_entity_poly.type
_entity_poly.pdbx_seq_one_letter_code
_entity_poly.pdbx_strand_id
1 'polypeptide(L)' 'MAHAPEMPEKYVCTACQMIHAGTVSKRTESGHEYEAPAECGCCGESELVPEKNWPHFQP' A
#
# COMPACT_ATOMS: atom_id res chain seq x y z
N MET A 1 -21.86 -18.45 4.04
CA MET A 1 -20.66 -18.08 3.27
C MET A 1 -20.52 -16.58 3.38
N ALA A 2 -19.49 -16.11 4.10
CA ALA A 2 -19.21 -14.69 4.17
C ALA A 2 -18.40 -14.31 2.94
N HIS A 3 -18.95 -13.47 2.06
CA HIS A 3 -18.15 -12.82 1.03
C HIS A 3 -17.19 -11.87 1.77
N ALA A 4 -15.95 -12.30 1.98
CA ALA A 4 -14.92 -11.40 2.44
C ALA A 4 -14.63 -10.42 1.29
N PRO A 5 -14.73 -9.11 1.52
CA PRO A 5 -14.40 -8.13 0.49
C PRO A 5 -12.92 -8.25 0.11
N GLU A 6 -12.60 -7.90 -1.13
CA GLU A 6 -11.22 -7.68 -1.56
C GLU A 6 -10.58 -6.62 -0.65
N MET A 7 -9.47 -6.96 -0.03
CA MET A 7 -8.69 -6.01 0.77
C MET A 7 -7.66 -5.34 -0.14
N PRO A 8 -7.55 -4.00 -0.11
CA PRO A 8 -6.52 -3.32 -0.89
C PRO A 8 -5.13 -3.71 -0.39
N GLU A 9 -4.14 -3.68 -1.29
CA GLU A 9 -2.75 -3.72 -0.85
C GLU A 9 -2.46 -2.51 0.05
N LYS A 10 -1.55 -2.69 1.01
CA LYS A 10 -1.16 -1.65 1.95
C LYS A 10 0.33 -1.35 1.79
N TYR A 11 0.68 -0.09 2.03
CA TYR A 11 2.04 0.41 1.92
C TYR A 11 2.42 1.16 3.20
N VAL A 12 3.65 0.99 3.65
CA VAL A 12 4.21 1.58 4.86
C VAL A 12 5.21 2.65 4.46
N CYS A 13 5.03 3.88 4.95
CA CYS A 13 6.02 4.93 4.79
C CYS A 13 7.29 4.57 5.57
N THR A 14 8.44 4.58 4.90
CA THR A 14 9.72 4.17 5.51
C THR A 14 10.23 5.15 6.55
N ALA A 15 9.81 6.42 6.46
CA ALA A 15 10.21 7.49 7.38
C ALA A 15 9.36 7.57 8.66
N CYS A 16 8.03 7.48 8.54
CA CYS A 16 7.11 7.70 9.68
C CYS A 16 6.22 6.50 10.05
N GLN A 17 6.33 5.38 9.32
CA GLN A 17 5.60 4.13 9.57
C GLN A 17 4.07 4.20 9.43
N MET A 18 3.52 5.31 8.89
CA MET A 18 2.10 5.37 8.56
C MET A 18 1.74 4.35 7.45
N ILE A 19 0.63 3.65 7.64
CA ILE A 19 0.09 2.70 6.67
C ILE A 19 -0.91 3.41 5.75
N HIS A 20 -0.73 3.25 4.45
CA HIS A 20 -1.60 3.74 3.39
C HIS A 20 -2.25 2.60 2.64
N ALA A 21 -3.52 2.77 2.25
CA ALA A 21 -4.12 1.91 1.24
C ALA A 21 -3.49 2.21 -0.13
N GLY A 22 -3.32 1.18 -0.95
CA GLY A 22 -2.81 1.28 -2.31
C GLY A 22 -3.75 2.08 -3.21
N THR A 23 -3.16 2.78 -4.16
CA THR A 23 -3.89 3.44 -5.25
C THR A 23 -4.18 2.39 -6.32
N VAL A 24 -5.41 2.31 -6.81
CA VAL A 24 -5.76 1.41 -7.91
C VAL A 24 -5.11 1.93 -9.20
N SER A 25 -4.05 1.25 -9.65
CA SER A 25 -3.34 1.59 -10.90
C SER A 25 -4.05 0.99 -12.12
N LYS A 26 -4.71 -0.17 -11.93
CA LYS A 26 -5.43 -0.86 -13.01
C LYS A 26 -6.60 -1.68 -12.48
N ARG A 27 -7.69 -1.70 -13.26
CA ARG A 27 -8.85 -2.58 -13.05
C ARG A 27 -8.75 -3.76 -14.01
N THR A 28 -8.85 -4.98 -13.48
CA THR A 28 -8.76 -6.22 -14.26
C THR A 28 -10.04 -7.03 -14.13
N GLU A 29 -10.21 -8.05 -14.98
CA GLU A 29 -11.36 -8.97 -14.86
C GLU A 29 -11.35 -9.77 -13.54
N SER A 30 -10.19 -9.93 -12.92
CA SER A 30 -10.00 -10.72 -11.69
C SER A 30 -9.82 -9.89 -10.41
N GLY A 31 -9.88 -8.55 -10.48
CA GLY A 31 -9.69 -7.66 -9.33
C GLY A 31 -8.94 -6.37 -9.67
N HIS A 32 -8.20 -5.84 -8.71
CA HIS A 32 -7.49 -4.57 -8.84
C HIS A 32 -5.97 -4.76 -8.71
N GLU A 33 -5.20 -4.05 -9.52
CA GLU A 33 -3.76 -3.87 -9.31
C GLU A 33 -3.54 -2.58 -8.54
N TYR A 34 -2.63 -2.62 -7.56
CA TYR A 34 -2.36 -1.51 -6.66
C TYR A 34 -0.92 -1.03 -6.80
N GLU A 35 -0.74 0.27 -6.58
CA GLU A 35 0.56 0.92 -6.43
C GLU A 35 0.60 1.76 -5.15
N ALA A 36 1.81 2.06 -4.67
CA ALA A 36 1.98 2.98 -3.56
C ALA A 36 1.44 4.36 -3.94
N PRO A 37 0.84 5.12 -2.99
CA PRO A 37 0.58 6.53 -3.24
C PRO A 37 1.88 7.28 -3.52
N ALA A 38 1.80 8.37 -4.28
CA ALA A 38 2.98 9.15 -4.66
C ALA A 38 3.76 9.69 -3.45
N GLU A 39 3.06 10.07 -2.38
CA GLU A 39 3.62 10.64 -1.16
C GLU A 39 2.85 10.18 0.08
N CYS A 40 3.53 10.12 1.22
CA CYS A 40 2.93 9.88 2.51
C CYS A 40 2.11 11.11 2.93
N GLY A 41 0.79 10.92 3.06
CA GLY A 41 -0.12 12.00 3.49
C GLY A 41 0.13 12.54 4.92
N CYS A 42 1.03 11.93 5.70
CA CYS A 42 1.40 12.42 7.03
C CYS A 42 2.69 13.25 7.03
N CYS A 43 3.76 12.75 6.41
CA CYS A 43 5.08 13.39 6.48
C CYS A 43 5.60 13.92 5.14
N GLY A 44 4.92 13.65 4.03
CA GLY A 44 5.29 14.09 2.68
C GLY A 44 6.39 13.28 2.00
N GLU A 45 6.95 12.26 2.66
CA GLU A 45 7.98 11.40 2.06
C GLU A 45 7.40 10.47 0.99
N SER A 46 8.18 10.18 -0.06
CA SER A 46 7.73 9.40 -1.23
C SER A 46 8.17 7.94 -1.21
N GLU A 47 8.99 7.54 -0.24
CA GLU A 47 9.37 6.14 -0.09
C GLU A 47 8.34 5.39 0.76
N LEU A 48 7.54 4.56 0.08
CA LEU A 48 6.57 3.67 0.69
C LEU A 48 6.77 2.25 0.14
N VAL A 49 6.85 1.28 1.05
CA VAL A 49 7.05 -0.14 0.69
C VAL A 49 5.80 -0.96 1.00
N PRO A 50 5.49 -2.03 0.26
CA PRO A 50 4.37 -2.91 0.60
C PRO A 50 4.45 -3.40 2.06
N GLU A 51 3.31 -3.50 2.75
CA GLU A 51 3.22 -3.95 4.16
C GLU A 51 3.93 -5.29 4.38
N LYS A 52 3.80 -6.22 3.42
CA LYS A 52 4.49 -7.52 3.45
C LYS A 52 6.03 -7.42 3.40
N ASN A 53 6.57 -6.34 2.85
CA ASN A 53 8.01 -6.11 2.74
C ASN A 53 8.57 -5.29 3.92
N TRP A 54 7.72 -4.59 4.67
CA TRP A 54 8.14 -3.74 5.78
C TRP A 54 9.04 -4.44 6.81
N PRO A 55 8.76 -5.68 7.26
CA PRO A 55 9.64 -6.38 8.21
C PRO A 55 11.06 -6.67 7.68
N HIS A 56 11.27 -6.55 6.37
CA HIS A 56 12.55 -6.78 5.70
C HIS A 56 13.22 -5.49 5.21
N PHE A 57 12.55 -4.35 5.36
CA PHE A 57 13.09 -3.05 4.98
C PHE A 57 14.27 -2.68 5.88
N GLN A 58 15.35 -2.19 5.28
CA GLN A 58 16.51 -1.63 5.98
C GLN A 58 16.67 -0.18 5.52
N PRO A 59 16.60 0.81 6.43
CA PRO A 59 16.72 2.23 6.12
C PRO A 59 18.16 2.63 5.73
#